data_AF-A0A7W7LHP6-F1
#
_entry.id   AF-A0A7W7LHP6-F1
#
_cell.length_a   1.000
_cell.length_b   1.000
_cell.length_c   1.000
_cell.angle_alpha   90.00
_cell.angle_beta   90.00
_cell.angle_gamma   90.00
#
_symmetry.space_group_name_H-M   'P 1'
#
loop_
_entity.id
_entity.type
_entity.pdbx_description
1 polymer ?
#
loop_
_entity_poly.entity_id
_entity_poly.type
_entity_poly.pdbx_seq_one_letter_code
_entity_poly.pdbx_strand_id
1 'polypeptide(L)' 'MTPVQFRDQHGDSDTWTTADFESYEHLVEGADPDIACATRDRLIIIGRHVHDGRVVVGLVPLPLLAA' A
#
# COMPACT_ATOMS: atom_id res chain seq x y z
N MET A 1 8.25 1.32 -13.39
CA MET A 1 7.25 2.41 -13.32
C MET A 1 7.03 2.74 -11.86
N THR A 2 6.85 4.01 -11.49
CA THR A 2 6.51 4.41 -10.10
C THR A 2 5.00 4.63 -9.97
N PRO A 3 4.42 4.61 -8.74
CA PRO A 3 3.01 4.94 -8.55
C PRO A 3 2.61 6.31 -9.12
N VAL A 4 3.51 7.31 -9.07
CA VAL A 4 3.28 8.64 -9.66
C VAL A 4 3.15 8.53 -11.18
N GLN A 5 4.13 7.90 -11.83
CA GLN A 5 4.13 7.71 -13.29
C GLN A 5 2.93 6.89 -13.78
N PHE A 6 2.47 5.91 -12.98
CA PHE A 6 1.26 5.15 -13.29
C PHE A 6 0.02 6.04 -13.31
N ARG A 7 -0.18 6.87 -12.27
CA ARG A 7 -1.31 7.81 -12.22
C ARG A 7 -1.27 8.82 -13.37
N ASP A 8 -0.08 9.35 -13.69
CA ASP A 8 0.08 10.29 -14.80
C ASP A 8 -0.33 9.67 -16.15
N GLN A 9 -0.17 8.35 -16.32
CA GLN A 9 -0.50 7.63 -17.54
C GLN A 9 -1.96 7.15 -17.59
N HIS A 10 -2.52 6.71 -16.47
CA HIS A 10 -3.85 6.08 -16.39
C HIS A 10 -4.96 7.07 -15.98
N GLY A 11 -4.60 8.28 -15.55
CA GLY A 11 -5.55 9.31 -15.11
C GLY A 11 -6.07 9.07 -13.70
N ASP A 12 -7.17 9.74 -13.36
CA ASP A 12 -7.80 9.65 -12.04
C ASP A 12 -8.37 8.25 -11.77
N SER A 13 -8.32 7.83 -10.50
CA SER A 13 -8.66 6.46 -10.09
C SER A 13 -10.13 6.09 -10.29
N ASP A 14 -11.01 7.06 -10.49
CA ASP A 14 -12.42 6.83 -10.81
C ASP A 14 -12.63 6.27 -12.23
N THR A 15 -11.62 6.37 -13.09
CA THR A 15 -11.63 5.81 -14.45
C THR A 15 -10.97 4.44 -14.58
N TRP A 16 -10.36 3.94 -13.50
CA TRP A 16 -9.53 2.75 -13.52
C TRP A 16 -10.34 1.48 -13.66
N THR A 17 -9.82 0.55 -14.47
CA THR A 17 -10.34 -0.83 -14.50
C THR A 17 -9.85 -1.61 -13.28
N THR A 18 -10.47 -2.76 -13.01
CA THR A 18 -9.98 -3.68 -11.96
C THR A 18 -8.51 -4.04 -12.14
N ALA A 19 -8.07 -4.27 -13.38
CA ALA A 19 -6.66 -4.59 -13.67
C ALA A 19 -5.72 -3.41 -13.38
N ASP A 20 -6.18 -2.17 -13.57
CA ASP A 20 -5.40 -0.98 -13.23
C ASP A 20 -5.24 -0.84 -11.72
N PHE A 21 -6.30 -1.12 -10.94
CA PHE A 21 -6.22 -1.12 -9.48
C PHE A 21 -5.22 -2.15 -8.96
N GLU A 22 -5.31 -3.39 -9.42
CA GLU A 22 -4.37 -4.46 -9.01
C GLU A 22 -2.93 -4.12 -9.39
N SER A 23 -2.72 -3.60 -10.61
CA SER A 23 -1.38 -3.20 -11.08
C SER A 23 -0.81 -2.06 -10.24
N TYR A 24 -1.62 -1.05 -9.91
CA TYR A 24 -1.22 0.06 -9.07
C TYR A 24 -0.90 -0.40 -7.64
N GLU A 25 -1.72 -1.29 -7.07
CA GLU A 25 -1.52 -1.83 -5.73
C GLU A 25 -0.19 -2.58 -5.66
N HIS A 26 0.11 -3.48 -6.61
CA HIS A 26 1.41 -4.15 -6.66
C HIS A 26 2.60 -3.20 -6.85
N LEU A 27 2.42 -2.12 -7.61
CA LEU A 27 3.46 -1.09 -7.73
C LEU A 27 3.69 -0.34 -6.42
N VAL A 28 2.63 -0.05 -5.67
CA VAL A 28 2.71 0.58 -4.34
C VAL A 28 3.34 -0.37 -3.33
N GLU A 29 2.92 -1.64 -3.29
CA GLU A 29 3.51 -2.68 -2.45
C GLU A 29 5.01 -2.85 -2.74
N GLY A 30 5.41 -2.87 -4.02
CA GLY A 30 6.81 -3.00 -4.41
C GLY A 30 7.66 -1.74 -4.15
N ALA A 31 7.03 -0.57 -4.03
CA ALA A 31 7.73 0.71 -3.83
C ALA A 31 7.78 1.17 -2.37
N ASP A 32 6.80 0.81 -1.54
CA ASP A 32 6.74 1.18 -0.13
C ASP A 32 7.18 -0.01 0.75
N PRO A 33 8.37 0.05 1.38
CA PRO A 33 8.92 -1.07 2.15
C PRO A 33 8.05 -1.45 3.36
N ASP A 34 7.26 -0.52 3.91
CA ASP A 34 6.37 -0.81 5.03
C ASP A 34 5.15 -1.62 4.58
N ILE A 35 4.64 -1.36 3.36
CA ILE A 35 3.56 -2.14 2.75
C ILE A 35 4.07 -3.54 2.37
N ALA A 36 5.25 -3.64 1.74
CA ALA A 36 5.87 -4.93 1.47
C ALA A 36 6.07 -5.77 2.74
N CYS A 37 6.50 -5.13 3.83
CA CYS A 37 6.65 -5.75 5.13
C CYS A 37 5.31 -6.27 5.67
N ALA A 38 4.27 -5.43 5.61
CA ALA A 38 2.94 -5.80 6.08
C ALA A 38 2.36 -7.01 5.33
N THR A 39 2.47 -7.04 3.99
CA THR A 39 2.01 -8.17 3.17
C THR A 39 2.77 -9.46 3.51
N ARG A 40 4.11 -9.39 3.60
CA ARG A 40 4.95 -10.55 3.94
C ARG A 40 4.63 -11.12 5.33
N ASP A 41 4.47 -10.24 6.31
CA ASP A 41 4.38 -10.62 7.72
C ASP A 41 2.93 -10.74 8.22
N ARG A 42 1.96 -10.69 7.30
CA ARG A 42 0.51 -10.74 7.59
C ARG A 42 0.09 -9.70 8.63
N LEU A 43 0.52 -8.47 8.43
CA LEU A 43 0.17 -7.32 9.26
C LEU A 43 -0.84 -6.42 8.53
N ILE A 44 -1.63 -5.67 9.29
CA ILE A 44 -2.51 -4.62 8.81
C ILE A 44 -1.85 -3.28 9.10
N ILE A 45 -1.84 -2.39 8.11
CA ILE A 45 -1.50 -0.99 8.31
C ILE A 45 -2.72 -0.26 8.87
N ILE A 46 -2.61 0.24 10.10
CA ILE A 46 -3.70 0.96 10.77
C ILE A 46 -3.58 2.48 10.63
N GLY A 47 -2.46 2.97 10.11
CA GLY A 47 -2.27 4.39 9.83
C GLY A 47 -0.80 4.77 9.71
N ARG A 48 -0.57 6.02 9.32
CA ARG A 48 0.74 6.65 9.23
C ARG A 48 0.72 7.94 10.05
N HIS A 49 1.75 8.19 10.84
CA HIS A 49 1.88 9.43 11.60
C HIS A 49 3.33 9.90 11.63
N VAL A 50 3.56 11.16 11.99
CA VAL A 50 4.90 11.70 12.18
C VAL A 50 5.30 11.57 13.65
N HIS A 51 6.45 10.96 13.90
CA HIS A 51 7.06 10.87 15.21
C HIS A 51 8.56 11.19 15.07
N ASP A 52 9.06 12.15 15.86
CA ASP A 52 10.45 12.63 15.82
C ASP A 52 10.96 12.96 14.41
N GLY A 53 10.12 13.63 13.61
CA GLY A 53 10.45 14.05 12.24
C GLY A 53 10.51 12.90 11.22
N ARG A 54 10.09 11.69 11.59
CA ARG A 54 10.01 10.52 10.71
C ARG A 54 8.57 10.09 10.55
N VAL A 55 8.23 9.59 9.36
CA VAL A 55 6.95 8.92 9.15
C VAL A 55 7.06 7.52 9.75
N VAL A 56 6.15 7.20 10.66
CA VAL A 56 6.02 5.90 11.30
C VAL A 56 4.71 5.26 10.83
N VAL A 57 4.80 4.00 10.45
CA VAL A 57 3.65 3.19 10.04
C VAL A 57 3.20 2.35 11.22
N GLY A 58 1.94 2.50 11.62
CA GLY A 58 1.33 1.66 12.63
C GLY A 58 0.94 0.33 12.01
N LEU A 59 1.49 -0.76 12.54
CA LEU A 59 1.21 -2.12 12.11
C LEU A 59 0.56 -2.90 13.26
N VAL A 60 -0.47 -3.68 12.96
CA VAL A 60 -1.03 -4.68 13.88
C VAL A 60 -1.05 -6.03 13.19
N PRO A 61 -0.88 -7.14 13.91
CA PRO A 61 -1.11 -8.45 13.30
C PRO A 61 -2.51 -8.51 12.69
N LEU A 62 -2.61 -9.03 11.47
CA LEU A 62 -3.91 -9.45 10.94
C LEU A 62 -4.44 -10.46 11.95
N PRO A 63 -5.57 -10.19 12.65
CA PRO A 63 -6.17 -11.22 13.48
C PRO A 63 -6.40 -12.38 12.52
N LEU A 64 -5.82 -13.53 12.84
CA LEU A 64 -6.26 -14.78 12.24
C LEU A 64 -7.76 -14.80 12.50
N LEU A 65 -8.57 -14.43 11.50
CA LEU A 65 -9.96 -14.85 11.47
C LEU A 65 -9.84 -16.36 11.55
N ALA A 66 -10.11 -16.88 12.74
CA ALA A 66 -10.25 -18.31 12.91
C ALA A 66 -11.40 -18.72 11.98
N ALA A 67 -11.06 -19.65 11.08
CA ALA A 67 -11.87 -20.29 10.02
C ALA A 67 -11.81 -19.62 8.64
#